data_AF-Q3YBN8-F1
#
_entry.id   AF-Q3YBN8-F1
#
_cell.length_a   1.000
_cell.length_b   1.000
_cell.length_c   1.000
_cell.angle_alpha   90.00
_cell.angle_beta   90.00
_cell.angle_gamma   90.00
#
_symmetry.space_group_name_H-M   'P 1'
#
loop_
_entity.id
_entity.type
_entity.pdbx_description
1 polymer ?
#
loop_
_entity_poly.entity_id
_entity_poly.type
_entity_poly.pdbx_seq_one_letter_code
_entity_poly.pdbx_strand_id
1 'polypeptide(L)' 'LFTAQERHQVEWTSYLTPQALLDMVASRSYCITAPEAARKKTLQQVRELLATHPALAQSTGLALPYVTVSIRATLNH' A
#
# COMPACT_ATOMS: atom_id res chain seq x y z
N LEU A 1 14.79 15.07 29.69
CA LEU A 1 15.23 15.33 28.29
C LEU A 1 14.88 14.09 27.47
N PHE A 2 14.30 14.25 26.27
CA PHE A 2 14.04 13.11 25.38
C PHE A 2 15.37 12.59 24.81
N THR A 3 15.57 11.27 24.78
CA THR A 3 16.74 10.68 24.12
C THR A 3 16.54 10.60 22.62
N ALA A 4 17.65 10.52 21.87
CA ALA A 4 17.60 10.27 20.43
C ALA A 4 16.91 8.94 20.12
N GLN A 5 16.11 8.93 19.06
CA GLN A 5 15.41 7.74 18.58
C GLN A 5 16.31 6.98 17.62
N GLU A 6 16.32 5.65 17.73
CA GLU A 6 16.97 4.80 16.75
C GLU A 6 15.98 4.45 15.64
N ARG A 7 16.46 4.48 14.39
CA ARG A 7 15.67 4.17 13.21
C ARG A 7 16.31 3.02 12.45
N HIS A 8 15.51 2.03 12.12
CA HIS A 8 15.88 0.93 11.24
C HIS A 8 14.96 0.91 10.02
N GLN A 9 15.52 0.69 8.84
CA GLN A 9 14.77 0.61 7.58
C GLN A 9 15.08 -0.70 6.89
N VAL A 10 14.03 -1.34 6.35
CA VAL A 10 14.13 -2.56 5.57
C VAL A 10 13.39 -2.33 4.27
N GLU A 11 14.12 -2.42 3.16
CA GLU A 11 13.55 -2.39 1.81
C GLU A 11 13.17 -3.81 1.39
N TRP A 12 12.00 -3.97 0.79
CA TRP A 12 11.52 -5.26 0.32
C TRP A 12 10.46 -5.09 -0.76
N THR A 13 10.25 -6.11 -1.59
CA THR A 13 9.25 -6.09 -2.66
C THR A 13 8.15 -7.09 -2.37
N SER A 14 6.90 -6.64 -2.38
CA SER A 14 5.72 -7.50 -2.32
C SER A 14 5.26 -7.84 -3.74
N TYR A 15 5.06 -9.12 -4.03
CA TYR A 15 4.55 -9.58 -5.32
C TYR A 15 3.09 -9.97 -5.20
N LEU A 16 2.20 -9.25 -5.90
CA LEU A 16 0.75 -9.44 -5.82
C LEU A 16 0.12 -9.71 -7.17
N THR A 17 -0.97 -10.46 -7.19
CA THR A 17 -1.86 -10.53 -8.36
C THR A 17 -2.66 -9.23 -8.48
N PRO A 18 -3.21 -8.90 -9.67
CA PRO A 18 -4.11 -7.76 -9.83
C PRO A 18 -5.31 -7.78 -8.87
N GLN A 19 -5.86 -8.97 -8.59
CA GLN A 19 -6.95 -9.12 -7.63
C GLN A 19 -6.50 -8.85 -6.20
N ALA A 20 -5.35 -9.39 -5.79
CA ALA A 20 -4.79 -9.13 -4.45
C ALA A 20 -4.48 -7.63 -4.25
N LEU A 21 -4.08 -6.91 -5.30
CA LEU A 21 -3.93 -5.45 -5.23
C LEU A 21 -5.28 -4.76 -4.96
N LEU A 22 -6.36 -5.16 -5.65
CA LEU A 22 -7.70 -4.59 -5.43
C LEU A 22 -8.19 -4.84 -4.00
N ASP A 23 -7.98 -6.04 -3.47
CA ASP A 23 -8.34 -6.39 -2.10
C ASP A 23 -7.53 -5.56 -1.09
N MET A 24 -6.24 -5.36 -1.39
CA MET A 24 -5.36 -4.48 -0.61
C MET A 24 -5.85 -3.03 -0.62
N VAL A 25 -6.25 -2.47 -1.77
CA VAL A 25 -6.81 -1.11 -1.85
C VAL A 25 -8.12 -1.00 -1.06
N ALA A 26 -9.01 -1.98 -1.21
CA ALA A 26 -10.31 -2.00 -0.53
C ALA A 26 -10.19 -2.02 1.00
N SER A 27 -9.09 -2.56 1.54
CA SER A 27 -8.80 -2.62 2.98
C SER A 27 -8.10 -1.38 3.54
N ARG A 28 -7.73 -0.39 2.71
CA ARG A 28 -7.13 0.87 3.22
C ARG A 28 -8.18 1.72 3.90
N SER A 29 -7.82 2.35 5.01
CA SER A 29 -8.71 3.20 5.82
C SER A 29 -9.44 4.22 4.95
N TYR A 30 -8.76 4.89 4.03
CA TYR A 30 -9.38 5.84 3.08
C TYR A 30 -10.53 5.23 2.27
N CYS A 31 -10.41 3.97 1.83
CA CYS A 31 -11.47 3.28 1.09
C CYS A 31 -12.56 2.74 2.01
N ILE A 32 -12.20 2.27 3.20
CA ILE A 32 -13.14 1.74 4.20
C ILE A 32 -14.07 2.85 4.71
N THR A 33 -13.52 4.02 5.01
CA THR A 33 -14.28 5.15 5.58
C THR A 33 -14.89 6.06 4.52
N ALA A 34 -14.65 5.79 3.23
CA ALA A 34 -15.21 6.59 2.14
C ALA A 34 -16.72 6.35 1.99
N PRO A 35 -17.49 7.38 1.57
CA PRO A 35 -18.84 7.19 1.09
C PRO A 35 -18.90 6.14 -0.03
N GLU A 36 -19.97 5.36 -0.09
CA GLU A 36 -20.08 4.20 -0.98
C GLU A 36 -19.78 4.52 -2.45
N ALA A 37 -20.30 5.65 -2.95
CA ALA A 37 -20.06 6.10 -4.33
C ALA A 37 -18.58 6.39 -4.60
N ALA A 38 -17.88 7.03 -3.65
CA ALA A 38 -16.46 7.32 -3.76
C ALA A 38 -15.64 6.02 -3.71
N ARG A 39 -15.97 5.09 -2.80
CA ARG A 39 -15.33 3.76 -2.74
C ARG A 39 -15.49 3.00 -4.06
N LYS A 40 -16.71 2.94 -4.60
CA LYS A 40 -17.00 2.27 -5.89
C LYS A 40 -16.21 2.89 -7.04
N LYS A 41 -16.16 4.22 -7.11
CA LYS A 41 -15.39 4.96 -8.12
C LYS A 41 -13.90 4.63 -8.04
N THR A 42 -13.31 4.70 -6.85
CA THR A 42 -11.88 4.39 -6.65
C THR A 42 -11.54 2.97 -7.11
N LEU A 43 -12.31 1.97 -6.67
CA LEU A 43 -12.06 0.58 -7.06
C LEU A 43 -12.25 0.34 -8.56
N GLN A 44 -13.17 1.06 -9.20
CA GLN A 44 -13.34 0.98 -10.64
C GLN A 44 -12.15 1.57 -11.39
N GLN A 45 -11.64 2.72 -10.96
CA GLN A 45 -10.47 3.35 -11.56
C GLN A 45 -9.20 2.48 -11.41
N VAL A 46 -9.04 1.80 -10.28
CA VAL A 46 -7.93 0.84 -10.11
C VAL A 46 -8.05 -0.34 -11.06
N ARG A 47 -9.26 -0.90 -11.24
CA ARG A 47 -9.51 -1.96 -12.24
C ARG A 47 -9.17 -1.51 -13.65
N GLU A 48 -9.63 -0.32 -14.03
CA GLU A 48 -9.37 0.25 -15.35
C GLU A 48 -7.87 0.46 -15.57
N LEU A 49 -7.15 0.99 -14.59
CA LEU A 49 -5.70 1.14 -14.66
C LEU A 49 -4.99 -0.21 -14.86
N LEU A 50 -5.36 -1.22 -14.08
CA LEU A 50 -4.78 -2.56 -14.18
C LEU A 50 -5.03 -3.20 -15.56
N ALA A 51 -6.20 -2.94 -16.17
CA ALA A 51 -6.58 -3.52 -17.45
C ALA A 51 -6.02 -2.76 -18.67
N THR A 52 -5.77 -1.46 -18.55
CA THR A 52 -5.45 -0.59 -19.70
C THR A 52 -4.00 -0.13 -19.74
N HIS A 53 -3.34 -0.05 -18.58
CA HIS A 53 -1.97 0.45 -18.54
C HIS A 53 -1.03 -0.56 -19.20
N PRO A 54 -0.24 -0.18 -20.23
CA PRO A 54 0.58 -1.12 -21.01
C PRO A 54 1.55 -1.95 -20.16
N ALA A 55 2.10 -1.37 -19.09
CA ALA A 55 3.01 -2.06 -18.18
C ALA A 55 2.31 -3.06 -17.23
N LEU A 56 0.97 -3.04 -17.12
CA LEU A 56 0.21 -3.82 -16.13
C LEU A 56 -0.79 -4.78 -16.79
N ALA A 57 -1.38 -4.39 -17.91
CA ALA A 57 -2.48 -5.09 -18.59
C ALA A 57 -2.17 -6.53 -18.99
N GLN A 58 -0.89 -6.85 -19.22
CA GLN A 58 -0.43 -8.18 -19.61
C GLN A 58 0.34 -8.89 -18.48
N SER A 59 0.39 -8.29 -17.29
CA SER A 59 1.16 -8.82 -16.19
C SER A 59 0.31 -9.76 -15.32
N THR A 60 0.84 -10.95 -15.05
CA THR A 60 0.24 -11.89 -14.09
C THR A 60 0.57 -11.53 -12.63
N GLY A 61 1.52 -10.62 -12.42
CA GLY A 61 1.97 -10.19 -11.09
C GLY A 61 2.50 -8.75 -11.07
N LEU A 62 2.45 -8.13 -9.90
CA LEU A 62 2.81 -6.74 -9.66
C LEU A 62 3.90 -6.72 -8.59
N ALA A 63 5.03 -6.11 -8.91
CA ALA A 63 6.09 -5.84 -7.95
C ALA A 63 5.82 -4.50 -7.25
N LEU A 64 5.52 -4.55 -5.96
CA LEU A 64 5.32 -3.37 -5.11
C LEU A 64 6.53 -3.18 -4.19
N PRO A 65 7.43 -2.25 -4.49
CA PRO A 65 8.55 -1.92 -3.61
C PRO A 65 8.02 -1.20 -2.37
N TYR A 66 8.38 -1.70 -1.19
CA TYR A 66 8.03 -1.17 0.12
C TYR A 66 9.29 -0.89 0.95
N VAL A 67 9.18 0.08 1.85
CA VAL A 67 10.14 0.29 2.94
C VAL A 67 9.40 0.16 4.26
N THR A 68 9.84 -0.79 5.08
CA THR A 68 9.40 -0.90 6.47
C THR A 68 10.34 -0.08 7.35
N VAL A 69 9.77 0.80 8.16
CA VAL A 69 10.53 1.65 9.09
C VAL A 69 10.16 1.27 10.51
N SER A 70 11.16 0.95 11.32
CA SER A 70 11.03 0.72 12.76
C SER A 70 11.73 1.84 13.52
N ILE A 71 11.06 2.38 14.53
CA ILE A 71 11.58 3.44 15.40
C ILE A 71 11.61 2.91 16.83
N ARG A 72 12.78 2.97 17.48
CA ARG A 72 12.94 2.68 18.91
C ARG A 72 13.20 3.98 19.65
N ALA A 73 12.42 4.23 20.69
CA ALA A 73 12.61 5.34 21.60
C ALA A 73 12.78 4.80 23.03
N THR A 74 13.71 5.37 23.77
CA THR A 74 13.92 5.08 25.18
C THR A 74 13.44 6.28 25.99
N LEU A 75 12.82 6.04 27.14
CA LEU A 75 12.47 7.11 28.07
C LEU A 75 13.50 7.10 29.19
N ASN A 76 14.32 8.15 29.28
CA ASN A 76 15.22 8.33 30.41
C ASN A 76 14.49 9.10 31.51
N HIS A 77 14.37 8.45 32.67
CA HIS A 77 13.78 9.00 33.88
C HIS A 77 14.83 9.70 34.74
#